data_AF-A0A1S2GYH4-F1
#
_entry.id   AF-A0A1S2GYH4-F1
#
_cell.length_a   1.000
_cell.length_b   1.000
_cell.length_c   1.000
_cell.angle_alpha   90.00
_cell.angle_beta   90.00
_cell.angle_gamma   90.00
#
_symmetry.space_group_name_H-M   'P 1'
#
loop_
_entity.id
_entity.type
_entity.pdbx_description
1 polymer ?
#
loop_
_entity_poly.entity_id
_entity_poly.type
_entity_poly.pdbx_seq_one_letter_code
_entity_poly.pdbx_strand_id
1 'polypeptide(L)'
;MAGAPSVQDMTAPTARPTTRTASPLPAGPRRAFAILVGLTVLFVFLQSLTAGEFISDGLPESAKQTWTDVHGSIAYPIMVFALAAAVVGFTRLGAARLAAVGAGALFVLSVVQWLLGHTITTLGWDWVTPWHVVLAFVVYGVAVWLSVRTAAMRRG
;
A
#
# COMPACT_ATOMS: atom_id res chain seq x y z
N MET A 1 -23.41 75.05 -25.85
CA MET A 1 -23.33 73.60 -26.13
C MET A 1 -21.87 73.18 -26.05
N ALA A 2 -21.43 72.10 -25.43
CA ALA A 2 -21.90 71.21 -24.37
C ALA A 2 -20.62 70.42 -24.00
N GLY A 3 -20.26 70.40 -22.71
CA GLY A 3 -19.05 69.73 -22.22
C GLY A 3 -19.12 68.21 -22.37
N ALA A 4 -18.05 67.60 -22.86
CA ALA A 4 -17.90 66.15 -22.94
C ALA A 4 -17.57 65.56 -21.55
N PRO A 5 -18.21 64.45 -21.13
CA PRO A 5 -17.90 63.80 -19.88
C PRO A 5 -16.61 62.96 -19.97
N SER A 6 -15.80 63.08 -18.92
CA SER A 6 -14.60 62.30 -18.66
C SER A 6 -14.97 60.84 -18.35
N VAL A 7 -14.41 59.89 -19.09
CA VAL A 7 -14.55 58.46 -18.82
C VAL A 7 -13.60 58.11 -17.68
N GLN A 8 -14.15 57.83 -16.50
CA GLN A 8 -13.39 57.27 -15.38
C GLN A 8 -13.03 55.82 -15.69
N ASP A 9 -11.73 55.56 -15.86
CA ASP A 9 -11.17 54.21 -15.90
C ASP A 9 -11.45 53.49 -14.57
N MET A 10 -12.44 52.60 -14.60
CA MET A 10 -12.81 51.72 -13.50
C MET A 10 -11.80 50.57 -13.46
N THR A 11 -10.68 50.79 -12.75
CA THR A 11 -9.68 49.74 -12.51
C THR A 11 -10.29 48.65 -11.64
N ALA A 12 -10.49 47.46 -12.22
CA ALA A 12 -10.95 46.29 -11.49
C ALA A 12 -9.92 45.92 -10.40
N PRO A 13 -10.35 45.56 -9.18
CA PRO A 13 -9.44 45.11 -8.15
C PRO A 13 -8.82 43.77 -8.56
N THR A 14 -7.52 43.77 -8.86
CA THR A 14 -6.74 42.55 -9.03
C THR A 14 -6.74 41.78 -7.71
N ALA A 15 -7.59 40.77 -7.60
CA ALA A 15 -7.59 39.85 -6.47
C ALA A 15 -6.24 39.13 -6.43
N ARG A 16 -5.41 39.48 -5.44
CA ARG A 16 -4.13 38.83 -5.16
C ARG A 16 -4.40 37.33 -4.89
N PRO A 17 -3.76 36.39 -5.61
CA PRO A 17 -3.89 34.98 -5.30
C PRO A 17 -3.40 34.77 -3.86
N THR A 18 -4.30 34.40 -2.96
CA THR A 18 -3.93 33.88 -1.65
C THR A 18 -3.30 32.52 -1.89
N THR A 19 -1.99 32.50 -2.06
CA THR A 19 -1.18 31.29 -2.05
C THR A 19 -1.39 30.64 -0.69
N ARG A 20 -2.29 29.66 -0.64
CA ARG A 20 -2.53 28.84 0.56
C ARG A 20 -1.25 28.06 0.80
N THR A 21 -0.39 28.59 1.67
CA THR A 21 0.80 27.88 2.14
C THR A 21 0.30 26.64 2.86
N ALA A 22 0.29 25.50 2.17
CA ALA A 22 -0.05 24.23 2.77
C ALA A 22 0.99 23.97 3.86
N SER A 23 0.58 24.06 5.13
CA SER A 23 1.46 23.67 6.24
C SER A 23 1.97 22.26 5.98
N PRO A 24 3.30 22.03 5.96
CA PRO A 24 3.84 20.70 5.82
C PRO A 24 3.31 19.85 6.96
N LEU A 25 2.68 18.72 6.64
CA LEU A 25 2.34 17.72 7.67
C LEU A 25 3.62 17.38 8.46
N PRO A 26 3.54 17.10 9.77
CA PRO A 26 4.70 16.68 10.54
C PRO A 26 5.42 15.51 9.85
N ALA A 27 6.74 15.59 9.72
CA ALA A 27 7.53 14.57 9.01
C ALA A 27 7.46 13.17 9.67
N GLY A 28 7.14 13.12 10.98
CA GLY A 28 7.08 11.89 11.78
C GLY A 28 6.09 10.84 11.26
N PRO A 29 4.78 11.13 11.21
CA PRO A 29 3.78 10.18 10.70
C PRO A 29 4.03 9.69 9.27
N ARG A 30 4.47 10.57 8.37
CA ARG A 30 4.82 10.19 6.99
C ARG A 30 6.00 9.20 6.96
N ARG A 31 7.03 9.42 7.77
CA ARG A 31 8.18 8.52 7.88
C ARG A 31 7.79 7.18 8.48
N ALA A 32 7.01 7.17 9.57
CA ALA A 32 6.53 5.94 10.18
C ALA A 32 5.71 5.09 9.19
N PHE A 33 4.76 5.72 8.49
CA PHE A 33 3.98 5.06 7.46
C PHE A 33 4.85 4.48 6.34
N ALA A 34 5.82 5.24 5.84
CA ALA A 34 6.74 4.77 4.80
C ALA A 34 7.60 3.57 5.24
N ILE A 35 8.07 3.57 6.50
CA ILE A 35 8.82 2.43 7.06
C ILE A 35 7.93 1.18 7.13
N LEU A 36 6.70 1.32 7.64
CA LEU A 36 5.76 0.19 7.75
C LEU A 36 5.38 -0.37 6.38
N VAL A 37 5.13 0.49 5.40
CA VAL A 37 4.90 0.06 4.01
C VAL A 37 6.15 -0.63 3.44
N GLY A 38 7.34 -0.07 3.65
CA GLY A 38 8.59 -0.67 3.19
C GLY A 38 8.85 -2.05 3.78
N LEU A 39 8.59 -2.24 5.07
CA LEU A 39 8.65 -3.55 5.74
C LEU A 39 7.61 -4.51 5.17
N THR A 40 6.37 -4.05 4.96
CA THR A 40 5.33 -4.88 4.33
C THR A 40 5.78 -5.35 2.94
N VAL A 41 6.31 -4.45 2.11
CA VAL A 41 6.82 -4.76 0.77
C VAL A 41 7.98 -5.75 0.83
N LEU A 42 8.90 -5.57 1.77
CA LEU A 42 10.01 -6.49 1.98
C LEU A 42 9.51 -7.91 2.27
N PHE A 43 8.55 -8.06 3.19
CA PHE A 43 8.03 -9.40 3.50
C PHE A 43 7.17 -9.99 2.37
N VAL A 44 6.40 -9.17 1.64
CA VAL A 44 5.70 -9.63 0.41
C VAL A 44 6.72 -10.15 -0.62
N PHE A 45 7.84 -9.45 -0.79
CA PHE A 45 8.93 -9.90 -1.66
C PHE A 45 9.52 -11.24 -1.18
N LEU A 46 9.88 -11.35 0.10
CA LEU A 46 10.40 -12.60 0.67
C LEU A 46 9.40 -13.76 0.55
N GLN A 47 8.11 -13.49 0.73
CA GLN A 47 7.05 -14.49 0.57
C GLN A 47 6.94 -14.96 -0.89
N SER A 48 7.15 -14.06 -1.86
CA SER A 48 7.16 -14.43 -3.28
C SER A 48 8.36 -15.32 -3.65
N LEU A 49 9.53 -15.10 -3.04
CA LEU A 49 10.70 -15.95 -3.25
C LEU A 49 10.47 -17.36 -2.71
N THR A 50 9.96 -17.47 -1.48
CA THR A 50 9.66 -18.76 -0.84
C THR A 50 8.56 -19.54 -1.55
N ALA A 51 7.64 -18.86 -2.26
CA ALA A 51 6.66 -19.52 -3.12
C ALA A 51 7.30 -20.19 -4.36
N GLY A 52 8.37 -19.61 -4.89
CA GLY A 52 9.09 -20.17 -6.04
C GLY A 52 9.77 -21.51 -5.72
N GLU A 53 10.22 -21.69 -4.48
CA GLU A 53 10.88 -22.92 -4.02
C GLU A 53 9.93 -24.14 -3.95
N PHE A 54 8.60 -23.94 -4.01
CA PHE A 54 7.64 -25.04 -4.09
C PHE A 54 7.75 -25.88 -5.38
N ILE A 55 8.30 -25.27 -6.43
CA ILE A 55 8.24 -25.77 -7.80
C ILE A 55 9.52 -26.53 -8.17
N SER A 56 10.50 -26.59 -7.26
CA SER A 56 11.77 -27.29 -7.50
C SER A 56 11.56 -28.80 -7.57
N ASP A 57 11.44 -29.31 -8.80
CA ASP A 57 11.43 -30.74 -9.12
C ASP A 57 12.66 -31.42 -8.49
N GLY A 58 12.42 -32.53 -7.78
CA GLY A 58 13.49 -33.30 -7.12
C GLY A 58 13.69 -33.03 -5.63
N LEU A 59 12.96 -32.06 -5.03
CA LEU A 59 12.95 -31.92 -3.57
C LEU A 59 12.19 -33.08 -2.89
N PRO A 60 12.71 -33.66 -1.79
CA PRO A 60 11.95 -34.54 -0.93
C PRO A 60 10.68 -33.86 -0.39
N GLU A 61 9.61 -34.62 -0.17
CA GLU A 61 8.34 -34.06 0.34
C GLU A 61 8.50 -33.31 1.68
N SER A 62 9.40 -33.77 2.56
CA SER A 62 9.71 -33.06 3.81
C SER A 62 10.31 -31.66 3.58
N ALA A 63 11.11 -31.48 2.52
CA ALA A 63 11.67 -30.19 2.15
C ALA A 63 10.59 -29.27 1.55
N LYS A 64 9.70 -29.81 0.71
CA LYS A 64 8.54 -29.06 0.19
C LYS A 64 7.62 -28.58 1.32
N GLN A 65 7.36 -29.44 2.30
CA GLN A 65 6.58 -29.07 3.49
C GLN A 65 7.30 -27.97 4.29
N THR A 66 8.61 -28.10 4.51
CA THR A 66 9.38 -27.08 5.24
C THR A 66 9.31 -25.71 4.55
N TRP A 67 9.46 -25.67 3.22
CA TRP A 67 9.30 -24.42 2.46
C TRP A 67 7.87 -23.87 2.55
N THR A 68 6.86 -24.74 2.53
CA THR A 68 5.45 -24.36 2.69
C THR A 68 5.21 -23.70 4.04
N ASP A 69 5.77 -24.26 5.10
CA ASP A 69 5.67 -23.71 6.45
C ASP A 69 6.39 -22.36 6.57
N VAL A 70 7.59 -22.24 5.99
CA VAL A 70 8.35 -20.98 5.95
C VAL A 70 7.55 -19.91 5.19
N HIS A 71 7.04 -20.22 4.00
CA HIS A 71 6.20 -19.31 3.22
C HIS A 71 4.95 -18.86 4.00
N GLY A 72 4.28 -19.80 4.67
CA GLY A 72 3.13 -19.52 5.52
C GLY A 72 3.48 -18.61 6.70
N SER A 73 4.63 -18.81 7.34
CA SER A 73 5.09 -18.01 8.48
C SER A 73 5.36 -16.54 8.13
N ILE A 74 5.74 -16.25 6.88
CA ILE A 74 6.00 -14.88 6.41
C ILE A 74 4.71 -14.06 6.28
N ALA A 75 3.53 -14.71 6.20
CA ALA A 75 2.25 -13.99 6.12
C ALA A 75 1.98 -13.12 7.37
N TYR A 76 2.41 -13.58 8.55
CA TYR A 76 2.17 -12.88 9.82
C TYR A 76 2.79 -11.48 9.86
N PRO A 77 4.11 -11.29 9.62
CA PRO A 77 4.70 -9.95 9.60
C PRO A 77 4.09 -9.06 8.51
N ILE A 78 3.73 -9.58 7.34
CA ILE A 78 3.03 -8.81 6.30
C ILE A 78 1.73 -8.21 6.86
N MET A 79 0.89 -9.04 7.46
CA MET A 79 -0.38 -8.59 8.03
C MET A 79 -0.18 -7.58 9.16
N VAL A 80 0.78 -7.82 10.06
CA VAL A 80 1.08 -6.91 11.18
C VAL A 80 1.54 -5.54 10.67
N PHE A 81 2.49 -5.48 9.74
CA PHE A 81 3.00 -4.22 9.23
C PHE A 81 1.98 -3.50 8.35
N ALA A 82 1.21 -4.23 7.53
CA ALA A 82 0.12 -3.65 6.73
C ALA A 82 -0.96 -3.04 7.62
N LEU A 83 -1.36 -3.73 8.70
CA LEU A 83 -2.33 -3.23 9.68
C LEU A 83 -1.80 -1.97 10.36
N ALA A 84 -0.56 -2.00 10.85
CA ALA A 84 0.07 -0.85 11.49
C ALA A 84 0.14 0.35 10.52
N ALA A 85 0.50 0.12 9.25
CA ALA A 85 0.50 1.15 8.23
C ALA A 85 -0.92 1.72 8.03
N ALA A 86 -1.94 0.87 7.92
CA ALA A 86 -3.32 1.30 7.80
C ALA A 86 -3.76 2.16 8.99
N VAL A 87 -3.49 1.73 10.22
CA VAL A 87 -3.79 2.48 11.45
C VAL A 87 -3.11 3.85 11.44
N VAL A 88 -1.81 3.92 11.15
CA VAL A 88 -1.08 5.20 11.05
C VAL A 88 -1.67 6.07 9.94
N GLY A 89 -2.01 5.50 8.79
CA GLY A 89 -2.59 6.20 7.66
C GLY A 89 -3.93 6.84 7.99
N PHE A 90 -4.86 6.08 8.55
CA PHE A 90 -6.20 6.57 8.88
C PHE A 90 -6.19 7.55 10.05
N THR A 91 -5.31 7.37 11.03
CA THR A 91 -5.30 8.20 12.24
C THR A 91 -4.43 9.45 12.14
N ARG A 92 -3.38 9.45 11.30
CA ARG A 92 -2.34 10.50 11.32
C ARG A 92 -2.00 11.15 9.98
N LEU A 93 -2.43 10.60 8.84
CA LEU A 93 -2.04 11.14 7.52
C LEU A 93 -3.09 12.02 6.84
N GLY A 94 -4.27 12.22 7.42
CA GLY A 94 -5.28 13.20 7.00
C GLY A 94 -5.53 13.22 5.49
N ALA A 95 -4.99 14.25 4.81
CA ALA A 95 -5.12 14.49 3.37
C ALA A 95 -4.58 13.36 2.46
N ALA A 96 -3.73 12.45 2.96
CA ALA A 96 -3.24 11.30 2.19
C ALA A 96 -4.15 10.06 2.31
N ARG A 97 -5.47 10.28 2.31
CA ARG A 97 -6.48 9.22 2.54
C ARG A 97 -6.37 8.07 1.54
N LEU A 98 -5.96 8.33 0.30
CA LEU A 98 -5.76 7.29 -0.71
C LEU A 98 -4.65 6.30 -0.33
N ALA A 99 -3.56 6.77 0.26
CA ALA A 99 -2.48 5.89 0.73
C ALA A 99 -2.94 5.05 1.93
N ALA A 100 -3.73 5.62 2.83
CA ALA A 100 -4.34 4.90 3.94
C ALA A 100 -5.31 3.81 3.47
N VAL A 101 -6.18 4.13 2.49
CA VAL A 101 -7.07 3.15 1.85
C VAL A 101 -6.28 2.03 1.20
N GLY A 102 -5.19 2.34 0.50
CA GLY A 102 -4.31 1.34 -0.07
C GLY A 102 -3.68 0.41 0.96
N ALA A 103 -3.19 0.96 2.09
CA ALA A 103 -2.64 0.15 3.18
C ALA A 103 -3.71 -0.74 3.83
N GLY A 104 -4.93 -0.21 4.03
CA GLY A 104 -6.08 -0.99 4.50
C GLY A 104 -6.46 -2.10 3.52
N ALA A 105 -6.50 -1.81 2.22
CA ALA A 105 -6.76 -2.80 1.19
C ALA A 105 -5.68 -3.88 1.18
N LEU A 106 -4.40 -3.50 1.28
CA LEU A 106 -3.29 -4.44 1.35
C LEU A 106 -3.41 -5.37 2.56
N PHE A 107 -3.78 -4.85 3.73
CA PHE A 107 -4.05 -5.66 4.91
C PHE A 107 -5.19 -6.66 4.68
N VAL A 108 -6.34 -6.20 4.19
CA VAL A 108 -7.49 -7.07 3.91
C VAL A 108 -7.15 -8.14 2.89
N LEU A 109 -6.52 -7.77 1.77
CA LEU A 109 -6.08 -8.72 0.74
C LEU A 109 -5.08 -9.74 1.31
N SER A 110 -4.17 -9.33 2.20
CA SER A 110 -3.22 -10.23 2.86
C SER A 110 -3.91 -11.23 3.79
N VAL A 111 -4.94 -10.81 4.53
CA VAL A 111 -5.76 -11.71 5.35
C VAL A 111 -6.50 -12.72 4.48
N VAL A 112 -7.13 -12.27 3.39
CA VAL A 112 -7.80 -13.17 2.44
C VAL A 112 -6.79 -14.15 1.84
N GLN A 113 -5.62 -13.67 1.44
CA GLN A 113 -4.54 -14.51 0.89
C GLN A 113 -4.11 -15.59 1.88
N TRP A 114 -3.92 -15.22 3.16
CA TRP A 114 -3.58 -16.15 4.22
C TRP A 114 -4.68 -17.20 4.44
N LEU A 115 -5.96 -16.78 4.46
CA LEU A 115 -7.09 -17.70 4.59
C LEU A 115 -7.14 -18.70 3.42
N LEU A 116 -6.97 -18.24 2.17
CA LEU A 116 -6.93 -19.12 1.00
C LEU A 116 -5.78 -20.13 1.12
N GLY A 117 -4.59 -19.67 1.52
CA GLY A 117 -3.45 -20.55 1.77
C GLY A 117 -3.77 -21.64 2.80
N HIS A 118 -4.46 -21.27 3.89
CA HIS A 118 -4.89 -22.21 4.91
C HIS A 118 -5.94 -23.21 4.41
N THR A 119 -6.86 -22.79 3.54
CA THR A 119 -7.82 -23.74 2.93
C THR A 119 -7.12 -24.77 2.05
N ILE A 120 -6.05 -24.39 1.36
CA ILE A 120 -5.25 -25.31 0.55
C ILE A 120 -4.53 -26.31 1.48
N THR A 121 -3.78 -25.83 2.46
CA THR A 121 -2.92 -26.69 3.29
C THR A 121 -3.65 -27.50 4.35
N THR A 122 -4.80 -27.01 4.85
CA THR A 122 -5.50 -27.63 6.00
C THR A 122 -6.78 -28.35 5.58
N LEU A 123 -7.47 -27.87 4.54
CA LEU A 123 -8.71 -28.48 4.05
C LEU A 123 -8.52 -29.29 2.76
N GLY A 124 -7.32 -29.28 2.15
CA GLY A 124 -7.01 -29.99 0.91
C GLY A 124 -7.75 -29.43 -0.31
N TRP A 125 -8.08 -28.13 -0.30
CA TRP A 125 -8.84 -27.49 -1.38
C TRP A 125 -7.93 -27.04 -2.53
N ASP A 126 -7.30 -27.99 -3.22
CA ASP A 126 -6.31 -27.71 -4.27
C ASP A 126 -6.86 -26.85 -5.42
N TRP A 127 -8.17 -26.91 -5.67
CA TRP A 127 -8.86 -26.08 -6.67
C TRP A 127 -8.82 -24.58 -6.36
N VAL A 128 -8.50 -24.19 -5.12
CA VAL A 128 -8.34 -22.79 -4.70
C VAL A 128 -6.98 -22.22 -5.13
N THR A 129 -6.00 -23.07 -5.41
CA THR A 129 -4.62 -22.67 -5.73
C THR A 129 -4.51 -21.61 -6.83
N PRO A 130 -5.19 -21.72 -7.98
CA PRO A 130 -5.12 -20.68 -9.02
C PRO A 130 -5.60 -19.31 -8.52
N TRP A 131 -6.65 -19.29 -7.70
CA TRP A 131 -7.19 -18.06 -7.12
C TRP A 131 -6.26 -17.45 -6.09
N HIS A 132 -5.63 -18.29 -5.25
CA HIS A 132 -4.59 -17.86 -4.32
C HIS A 132 -3.41 -17.22 -5.08
N VAL A 133 -2.95 -17.82 -6.17
CA VAL A 133 -1.84 -17.28 -6.99
C VAL A 133 -2.22 -15.95 -7.64
N VAL A 134 -3.40 -15.85 -8.25
CA VAL A 134 -3.87 -14.58 -8.85
C VAL A 134 -3.98 -13.47 -7.81
N LEU A 135 -4.55 -13.77 -6.63
CA LEU A 135 -4.65 -12.81 -5.54
C LEU A 135 -3.28 -12.39 -5.01
N ALA A 136 -2.29 -13.29 -5.00
CA ALA A 136 -0.91 -12.97 -4.64
C ALA A 136 -0.34 -11.85 -5.54
N PHE A 137 -0.57 -11.92 -6.85
CA PHE A 137 -0.13 -10.88 -7.79
C PHE A 137 -0.82 -9.54 -7.54
N VAL A 138 -2.10 -9.56 -7.15
CA VAL A 138 -2.82 -8.33 -6.76
C VAL A 138 -2.21 -7.72 -5.49
N VAL A 139 -1.95 -8.52 -4.46
CA VAL A 139 -1.25 -8.11 -3.23
C VAL A 139 0.10 -7.47 -3.58
N TYR A 140 0.87 -8.12 -4.44
CA TYR A 140 2.18 -7.65 -4.88
C TYR A 140 2.07 -6.30 -5.62
N GLY A 141 1.10 -6.16 -6.54
CA GLY A 141 0.84 -4.92 -7.27
C GLY A 141 0.47 -3.76 -6.34
N VAL A 142 -0.41 -4.00 -5.36
CA VAL A 142 -0.79 -2.99 -4.36
C VAL A 142 0.40 -2.59 -3.49
N ALA A 143 1.24 -3.55 -3.09
CA ALA A 143 2.45 -3.29 -2.31
C ALA A 143 3.43 -2.40 -3.09
N VAL A 144 3.69 -2.71 -4.37
CA VAL A 144 4.53 -1.89 -5.25
C VAL A 144 3.95 -0.49 -5.42
N TRP A 145 2.65 -0.37 -5.68
CA TRP A 145 1.99 0.92 -5.81
C TRP A 145 2.10 1.77 -4.54
N LEU A 146 1.93 1.17 -3.35
CA LEU A 146 2.13 1.85 -2.07
C LEU A 146 3.59 2.29 -1.86
N SER A 147 4.56 1.47 -2.27
CA SER A 147 5.99 1.83 -2.22
C SER A 147 6.28 3.08 -3.05
N VAL A 148 5.79 3.12 -4.30
CA VAL A 148 5.93 4.29 -5.18
C VAL A 148 5.22 5.51 -4.60
N ARG A 149 4.01 5.33 -4.07
CA ARG A 149 3.22 6.41 -3.48
C ARG A 149 3.88 7.01 -2.24
N THR A 150 4.42 6.18 -1.35
CA THR A 150 5.14 6.65 -0.16
C THR A 150 6.44 7.36 -0.51
N ALA A 151 7.15 6.91 -1.53
CA ALA A 151 8.31 7.63 -2.07
C ALA A 151 7.93 9.00 -2.62
N ALA A 152 6.82 9.12 -3.35
CA ALA A 152 6.32 10.39 -3.86
C ALA A 152 5.92 11.37 -2.73
N MET A 153 5.28 10.86 -1.66
CA MET A 153 4.89 11.66 -0.49
C MET A 153 6.06 12.22 0.33
N ARG A 154 7.27 11.67 0.15
CA ARG A 154 8.50 12.18 0.78
C ARG A 154 9.18 13.29 -0.01
N ARG A 155 8.83 13.45 -1.29
CA ARG A 155 9.43 14.44 -2.20
C ARG A 155 8.64 15.75 -2.30
N GLY A 156 7.41 15.80 -1.78
CA GLY A 156 6.55 16.99 -1.77
C GLY A 156 6.01 17.30 -0.37
#